data_AF-A0A432EG60-F1
#
_entry.id   AF-A0A432EG60-F1
#
_cell.length_a   1.000
_cell.length_b   1.000
_cell.length_c   1.000
_cell.angle_alpha   90.00
_cell.angle_beta   90.00
_cell.angle_gamma   90.00
#
_symmetry.space_group_name_H-M   'P 1'
#
loop_
_entity.id
_entity.type
_entity.pdbx_description
1 polymer ?
#
loop_
_entity_poly.entity_id
_entity_poly.type
_entity_poly.pdbx_seq_one_letter_code
_entity_poly.pdbx_strand_id
1 'polypeptide(L)'
;REANNNRSQTVEMWSFWLMTVSMVFITLFLTAAGILQVYLQRFNESPLPFMVAQDKITLFYWLREIAGLIFLIGLVLYVVSFFTKSRERVTA
;
A
#
# COMPACT_ATOMS: atom_id res chain seq x y z
N ARG A 1 12.96 25.25 15.36
CA ARG A 1 11.86 24.90 14.43
C ARG A 1 10.65 24.61 15.29
N GLU A 2 9.58 25.41 15.19
CA GLU A 2 8.32 25.09 15.86
C GLU A 2 7.72 23.81 15.26
N ALA A 3 7.18 22.95 16.12
CA ALA A 3 6.51 21.74 15.70
C ALA A 3 5.19 22.09 15.00
N ASN A 4 4.81 21.30 14.01
CA ASN A 4 3.53 21.45 13.32
C ASN A 4 2.36 21.22 14.28
N ASN A 5 1.18 21.77 13.99
CA ASN A 5 -0.01 21.63 14.84
C ASN A 5 -0.36 20.14 15.09
N ASN A 6 -0.85 19.82 16.29
CA ASN A 6 -1.27 18.47 16.70
C ASN A 6 -2.18 17.79 15.68
N ARG A 7 -3.13 18.53 15.07
CA ARG A 7 -4.02 17.98 14.04
C ARG A 7 -3.25 17.51 12.80
N SER A 8 -2.25 18.28 12.35
CA SER A 8 -1.43 17.89 11.21
C SER A 8 -0.57 16.68 11.54
N GLN A 9 0.01 16.62 12.74
CA GLN A 9 0.79 15.45 13.17
C GLN A 9 -0.06 14.17 13.20
N THR A 10 -1.32 14.24 13.65
CA THR A 10 -2.22 13.08 13.60
C THR A 10 -2.47 12.60 12.17
N VAL A 11 -2.67 13.53 11.22
CA VAL A 11 -2.85 13.17 9.79
C VAL A 11 -1.58 12.55 9.21
N GLU A 12 -0.40 13.08 9.57
CA GLU A 12 0.89 12.50 9.18
C GLU A 12 1.07 11.07 9.71
N MET A 13 0.70 10.81 10.97
CA MET A 13 0.73 9.46 11.54
C MET A 13 -0.23 8.51 10.81
N TRP A 14 -1.44 8.95 10.48
CA TRP A 14 -2.38 8.14 9.69
C TRP A 14 -1.85 7.83 8.30
N SER A 15 -1.28 8.83 7.61
CA SER A 15 -0.62 8.65 6.33
C SER A 15 0.50 7.61 6.42
N PHE A 16 1.37 7.73 7.42
CA PHE A 16 2.46 6.80 7.65
C PHE A 16 1.97 5.36 7.80
N TRP A 17 0.97 5.13 8.64
CA TRP A 17 0.43 3.78 8.87
C TRP A 17 -0.23 3.21 7.63
N LEU A 18 -1.03 4.01 6.91
CA LEU A 18 -1.68 3.56 5.69
C LEU A 18 -0.66 3.15 4.62
N MET A 19 0.37 3.98 4.39
CA MET A 19 1.41 3.66 3.40
C MET A 19 2.23 2.43 3.81
N THR A 20 2.66 2.36 5.08
CA THR A 20 3.50 1.26 5.58
C THR A 20 2.76 -0.08 5.53
N VAL A 21 1.55 -0.14 6.06
CA VAL A 21 0.74 -1.36 6.06
C VAL A 21 0.42 -1.78 4.62
N SER A 22 0.04 -0.84 3.75
CA SER A 22 -0.22 -1.14 2.33
C SER A 22 0.99 -1.73 1.62
N MET A 23 2.19 -1.20 1.88
CA MET A 23 3.42 -1.70 1.25
C MET A 23 3.76 -3.12 1.71
N VAL A 24 3.52 -3.44 2.99
CA VAL A 24 3.66 -4.81 3.50
C VAL A 24 2.68 -5.75 2.79
N PHE A 25 1.41 -5.37 2.63
CA PHE A 25 0.42 -6.18 1.91
C PHE A 25 0.75 -6.35 0.42
N ILE A 26 1.18 -5.30 -0.28
CA ILE A 26 1.66 -5.40 -1.67
C ILE A 26 2.77 -6.44 -1.78
N THR A 27 3.75 -6.38 -0.88
CA THR A 27 4.88 -7.31 -0.86
C THR A 27 4.41 -8.74 -0.58
N LEU A 28 3.52 -8.96 0.37
CA LEU A 28 2.96 -10.28 0.68
C LEU A 28 2.17 -10.86 -0.51
N PHE A 29 1.31 -10.08 -1.15
CA PHE A 29 0.52 -10.52 -2.31
C PHE A 29 1.41 -10.90 -3.49
N LEU A 30 2.41 -10.09 -3.80
CA LEU A 30 3.36 -10.38 -4.88
C LEU A 30 4.26 -11.57 -4.54
N THR A 31 4.60 -11.77 -3.27
CA THR A 31 5.37 -12.94 -2.82
C THR A 31 4.53 -14.21 -2.99
N ALA A 32 3.27 -14.20 -2.58
CA ALA A 32 2.35 -15.32 -2.79
C ALA A 32 2.14 -15.63 -4.28
N ALA A 33 1.96 -14.59 -5.11
CA ALA A 33 1.87 -14.73 -6.56
C ALA A 33 3.16 -15.34 -7.15
N GLY A 34 4.33 -14.89 -6.69
CA GLY A 34 5.63 -15.40 -7.11
C GLY A 34 5.83 -16.87 -6.74
N ILE A 35 5.45 -17.27 -5.51
CA ILE A 35 5.48 -18.67 -5.09
C ILE A 35 4.61 -19.53 -6.00
N LEU A 36 3.36 -19.12 -6.26
CA LEU A 36 2.45 -19.87 -7.12
C LEU A 36 2.96 -19.92 -8.57
N GLN A 37 3.51 -18.82 -9.08
CA GLN A 37 4.10 -18.75 -10.41
C GLN A 37 5.30 -19.69 -10.56
N VAL A 38 6.22 -19.69 -9.59
CA VAL A 38 7.38 -20.59 -9.58
C VAL A 38 6.92 -22.06 -9.53
N TYR A 39 5.93 -22.37 -8.69
CA TYR A 39 5.38 -23.72 -8.62
C TYR A 39 4.80 -24.16 -9.99
N LEU A 40 3.90 -23.37 -10.57
CA LEU A 40 3.21 -23.70 -11.82
C LEU A 40 4.12 -23.72 -13.06
N GLN A 41 5.16 -22.89 -13.10
CA GLN A 41 6.03 -22.74 -14.27
C GLN A 41 7.38 -23.47 -14.17
N ARG A 42 7.85 -23.84 -12.98
CA ARG A 42 9.22 -24.35 -12.77
C ARG A 42 9.29 -25.67 -12.02
N PHE A 43 8.35 -25.97 -11.13
CA PHE A 43 8.39 -27.19 -10.31
C PHE A 43 7.33 -28.23 -10.66
N ASN A 44 6.25 -27.85 -11.34
CA ASN A 44 5.19 -28.78 -11.75
C ASN A 44 5.72 -29.81 -12.76
N GLU A 45 5.24 -31.06 -12.68
CA GLU A 45 5.55 -32.15 -13.60
C GLU A 45 5.19 -31.81 -15.05
N SER A 46 4.17 -30.98 -15.25
CA SER A 46 3.81 -30.39 -16.55
C SER A 46 3.80 -28.85 -16.44
N PRO A 47 4.94 -28.18 -16.68
CA PRO A 47 5.05 -26.73 -16.57
C PRO A 47 4.07 -25.99 -17.48
N LEU A 48 3.33 -25.03 -16.91
CA LEU A 48 2.38 -24.23 -17.68
C LEU A 48 3.08 -23.12 -18.48
N PRO A 49 2.60 -22.80 -19.70
CA PRO A 49 3.03 -21.61 -20.42
C PRO A 49 2.79 -20.34 -19.61
N PHE A 50 3.62 -19.31 -19.84
CA PHE A 50 3.60 -18.07 -19.06
C PHE A 50 2.23 -17.42 -18.96
N MET A 51 1.54 -17.21 -20.09
CA MET A 51 0.22 -16.56 -20.07
C MET A 51 -0.81 -17.35 -19.28
N VAL A 52 -0.78 -18.69 -19.37
CA VAL A 52 -1.71 -19.56 -18.61
C VAL A 52 -1.43 -19.48 -17.11
N ALA A 53 -0.16 -19.42 -16.70
CA ALA A 53 0.21 -19.26 -15.29
C ALA A 53 -0.17 -17.87 -14.75
N GLN A 54 -0.01 -16.81 -15.56
CA GLN A 54 -0.40 -15.43 -15.21
C GLN A 54 -1.91 -15.33 -14.93
N ASP A 55 -2.74 -16.01 -15.71
CA ASP A 55 -4.19 -16.06 -15.49
C ASP A 55 -4.57 -16.73 -14.16
N LYS A 56 -3.73 -17.64 -13.63
CA LYS A 56 -3.96 -18.30 -12.33
C LYS A 56 -3.63 -17.40 -11.14
N ILE A 57 -2.77 -16.40 -11.31
CA ILE A 57 -2.34 -15.48 -10.25
C ILE A 57 -3.03 -14.10 -10.34
N THR A 58 -3.97 -13.90 -11.27
CA THR A 58 -4.68 -12.63 -11.48
C THR A 58 -5.34 -12.09 -10.21
N LEU A 59 -5.85 -12.96 -9.33
CA LEU A 59 -6.41 -12.55 -8.04
C LEU A 59 -5.39 -11.75 -7.20
N PHE A 60 -4.13 -12.18 -7.15
CA PHE A 60 -3.10 -11.48 -6.39
C PHE A 60 -2.79 -10.10 -6.98
N TYR A 61 -2.92 -9.94 -8.31
CA TYR A 61 -2.77 -8.62 -8.94
C TYR A 61 -3.92 -7.68 -8.59
N TRP A 62 -5.15 -8.18 -8.48
CA TRP A 62 -6.28 -7.39 -7.98
C TRP A 62 -6.11 -6.99 -6.51
N LEU A 63 -5.68 -7.92 -5.65
CA LEU A 63 -5.41 -7.62 -4.24
C LEU A 63 -4.29 -6.59 -4.08
N ARG A 64 -3.22 -6.72 -4.86
CA ARG A 64 -2.14 -5.73 -4.95
C ARG A 64 -2.66 -4.37 -5.40
N GLU A 65 -3.52 -4.32 -6.41
CA GLU A 65 -4.07 -3.06 -6.92
C GLU A 65 -4.90 -2.34 -5.86
N ILE A 66 -5.74 -3.07 -5.13
CA ILE A 66 -6.51 -2.53 -4.00
C ILE A 66 -5.57 -1.98 -2.92
N ALA A 67 -4.50 -2.71 -2.57
CA ALA A 67 -3.51 -2.22 -1.63
C ALA A 67 -2.76 -0.98 -2.15
N GLY A 68 -2.54 -0.89 -3.47
CA GLY A 68 -1.99 0.29 -4.14
C GLY A 68 -2.91 1.51 -4.01
N LEU A 69 -4.22 1.34 -4.11
CA LEU A 69 -5.19 2.41 -3.86
C LEU A 69 -5.16 2.89 -2.40
N ILE A 70 -5.01 1.99 -1.42
CA ILE A 70 -4.87 2.36 -0.01
C ILE A 70 -3.56 3.12 0.22
N PHE A 71 -2.46 2.70 -0.43
CA PHE A 71 -1.20 3.43 -0.40
C PHE A 71 -1.35 4.84 -0.97
N LEU A 72 -2.06 4.99 -2.10
CA LEU A 72 -2.34 6.28 -2.72
C LEU A 72 -3.16 7.19 -1.79
N ILE A 73 -4.16 6.64 -1.09
CA ILE A 73 -4.91 7.39 -0.06
C ILE A 73 -3.96 7.88 1.04
N GLY A 74 -3.05 7.03 1.50
CA GLY A 74 -1.99 7.42 2.43
C GLY A 74 -1.16 8.60 1.91
N LEU A 75 -0.68 8.52 0.66
CA LEU A 75 0.08 9.61 0.03
C LEU A 75 -0.72 10.91 -0.08
N VAL A 76 -2.01 10.84 -0.42
CA VAL A 76 -2.89 12.03 -0.46
C VAL A 76 -3.01 12.65 0.94
N LEU A 77 -3.19 11.83 1.97
CA LEU A 77 -3.24 12.32 3.35
C LEU A 77 -1.91 12.96 3.79
N TYR A 78 -0.77 12.41 3.37
CA TYR A 78 0.54 13.03 3.57
C TYR A 78 0.59 14.44 3.00
N VAL A 79 0.15 14.61 1.76
CA VAL A 79 0.15 15.92 1.10
C VAL A 79 -0.83 16.88 1.80
N VAL A 80 -2.01 16.40 2.20
CA VAL A 80 -3.03 17.20 2.89
C VAL A 80 -2.55 17.67 4.28
N SER A 81 -1.66 16.93 4.95
CA SER A 81 -1.17 17.36 6.27
C SER A 81 -0.47 18.72 6.20
N PHE A 82 0.33 18.98 5.16
CA PHE A 82 1.01 20.26 4.96
C PHE A 82 0.06 21.46 4.85
N PHE A 83 -1.17 21.23 4.37
CA PHE A 83 -2.19 22.28 4.24
C PHE A 83 -3.09 22.41 5.47
N THR A 84 -2.94 21.54 6.48
CA THR A 84 -3.76 21.56 7.70
C THR A 84 -3.21 22.60 8.68
N LYS A 85 -3.53 23.89 8.42
CA LYS A 85 -3.13 25.03 9.26
C LYS A 85 -3.60 24.92 10.72
N SER A 86 -2.78 25.40 11.63
CA SER A 86 -3.13 25.55 13.05
C SER A 86 -4.35 26.46 13.19
N ARG A 87 -5.45 25.96 13.78
CA ARG A 87 -6.40 26.85 14.44
C ARG A 87 -5.64 27.32 15.67
N GLU A 88 -5.11 28.54 15.64
CA GLU A 88 -4.70 29.22 16.87
C GLU A 88 -5.88 29.12 17.84
N ARG A 89 -5.71 28.36 18.93
CA ARG A 89 -6.60 28.53 20.07
C ARG A 89 -6.27 29.91 20.60
N VAL A 90 -7.06 30.89 20.18
CA VAL A 90 -7.18 32.17 20.87
C VAL A 90 -7.71 31.84 22.26
N THR A 91 -6.79 31.58 23.19
CA THR A 91 -7.11 31.56 24.62
C THR A 91 -7.11 33.01 25.08
N ALA A 92 -8.30 33.49 25.41
CA ALA A 92 -8.54 34.78 26.05
C ALA A 92 -7.91 34.84 27.45
#